data_AF-A0A421GC39-F1
#
_entry.id   AF-A0A421GC39-F1
#
_cell.length_a   1.000
_cell.length_b   1.000
_cell.length_c   1.000
_cell.angle_alpha   90.00
_cell.angle_beta   90.00
_cell.angle_gamma   90.00
#
_symmetry.space_group_name_H-M   'P 1'
#
loop_
_entity.id
_entity.type
_entity.pdbx_description
1 polymer ?
#
loop_
_entity_poly.entity_id
_entity_poly.type
_entity_poly.pdbx_seq_one_letter_code
_entity_poly.pdbx_strand_id
1 'polypeptide(L)'
;ENSNLGFDKEAEALEKQRKEEEAAAKREEQLRRSAPAYNPVDRSAPEDHSIEKTLNDLDDNLQIIAAMPYMDEDDDQQRALKVHFEQGTGLDDIEAMGYTIKASTIQIWQGERDMNTLVKGLSADSALIVQRILMHALDIEKKLKDIIANGGYDEDIEDDADEAQTK
;
A
#
# COMPACT_ATOMS: atom_id res chain seq x y z
N GLU A 1 -67.27 -33.26 66.62
CA GLU A 1 -66.30 -33.49 65.53
C GLU A 1 -66.54 -32.48 64.42
N ASN A 2 -65.49 -31.75 64.01
CA ASN A 2 -65.16 -31.55 62.60
C ASN A 2 -63.78 -30.89 62.46
N SER A 3 -62.96 -31.57 61.67
CA SER A 3 -61.52 -31.41 61.45
C SER A 3 -61.14 -30.26 60.52
N ASN A 4 -59.88 -29.84 60.67
CA ASN A 4 -58.95 -29.38 59.63
C ASN A 4 -59.41 -28.31 58.63
N LEU A 5 -58.88 -27.09 58.75
CA LEU A 5 -58.47 -26.25 57.60
C LEU A 5 -57.37 -25.27 58.05
N GLY A 6 -56.18 -25.82 58.23
CA GLY A 6 -54.94 -25.09 58.51
C GLY A 6 -53.95 -25.28 57.37
N PHE A 7 -54.35 -24.97 56.14
CA PHE A 7 -53.48 -24.97 54.96
C PHE A 7 -54.18 -24.09 53.93
N ASP A 8 -53.65 -22.91 53.60
CA ASP A 8 -53.92 -22.27 52.30
C ASP A 8 -52.99 -21.08 52.05
N LYS A 9 -52.57 -20.32 53.07
CA LYS A 9 -51.68 -19.15 52.85
C LYS A 9 -50.24 -19.51 52.49
N GLU A 10 -49.71 -20.61 53.02
CA GLU A 10 -48.30 -21.00 52.80
C GLU A 10 -48.12 -21.71 51.46
N ALA A 11 -49.11 -22.50 51.03
CA ALA A 11 -49.14 -23.12 49.70
C ALA A 11 -49.29 -22.08 48.57
N GLU A 12 -50.13 -21.05 48.77
CA GLU A 12 -50.32 -19.97 47.81
C GLU A 12 -49.05 -19.11 47.65
N ALA A 13 -48.32 -18.85 48.75
CA ALA A 13 -47.07 -18.11 48.71
C ALA A 13 -45.96 -18.86 47.94
N LEU A 14 -45.85 -20.17 48.15
CA LEU A 14 -44.89 -21.02 47.42
C LEU A 14 -45.23 -21.13 45.93
N GLU A 15 -46.52 -21.21 45.58
CA GLU A 15 -46.93 -21.25 44.17
C GLU A 15 -46.70 -19.90 43.48
N LYS A 16 -46.88 -18.78 44.19
CA LYS A 16 -46.58 -17.44 43.69
C LYS A 16 -45.09 -17.25 43.45
N GLN A 17 -44.23 -17.69 44.37
CA GLN A 17 -42.77 -17.65 44.20
C GLN A 17 -42.33 -18.49 42.99
N ARG A 18 -42.86 -19.70 42.82
CA ARG A 18 -42.52 -20.57 41.69
C ARG A 18 -42.90 -19.96 40.34
N LYS A 19 -44.05 -19.27 40.26
CA LYS A 19 -44.47 -18.56 39.03
C LYS A 19 -43.61 -17.34 38.74
N GLU A 20 -43.14 -16.64 39.78
CA GLU A 20 -42.29 -15.46 39.64
C GLU A 20 -40.87 -15.83 39.20
N GLU A 21 -40.32 -16.95 39.72
CA GLU A 21 -39.06 -17.54 39.28
C GLU A 21 -39.14 -18.04 37.83
N GLU A 22 -40.23 -18.71 37.44
CA GLU A 22 -40.41 -19.18 36.06
C GLU A 22 -40.55 -18.00 35.08
N ALA A 23 -41.23 -16.92 35.49
CA ALA A 23 -41.35 -15.70 34.70
C ALA A 23 -40.01 -14.96 34.56
N ALA A 24 -39.19 -14.94 35.61
CA ALA A 24 -37.85 -14.37 35.58
C ALA A 24 -36.92 -15.17 34.65
N ALA A 25 -36.94 -16.51 34.73
CA ALA A 25 -36.17 -17.38 33.86
C ALA A 25 -36.54 -17.22 32.38
N LYS A 26 -37.84 -17.12 32.06
CA LYS A 26 -38.31 -16.84 30.69
C LYS A 26 -37.86 -15.46 30.18
N ARG A 27 -37.80 -14.45 31.05
CA ARG A 27 -37.36 -13.10 30.69
C ARG A 27 -35.86 -13.05 30.41
N GLU A 28 -35.06 -13.77 31.20
CA GLU A 28 -33.61 -13.90 31.02
C GLU A 28 -33.27 -14.67 29.72
N GLU A 29 -34.01 -15.75 29.43
CA GLU A 29 -33.85 -16.50 28.18
C GLU A 29 -34.26 -15.67 26.95
N GLN A 30 -35.34 -14.89 27.05
CA GLN A 30 -35.72 -13.92 26.00
C GLN A 30 -34.63 -12.87 25.80
N LEU A 31 -34.07 -12.31 26.89
CA LEU A 31 -32.96 -11.36 26.82
C LEU A 31 -31.73 -11.95 26.12
N ARG A 32 -31.37 -13.21 26.41
CA ARG A 32 -30.27 -13.91 25.72
C ARG A 32 -30.57 -14.20 24.24
N ARG A 33 -31.83 -14.54 23.88
CA ARG A 33 -32.24 -14.73 22.47
C ARG A 33 -32.32 -13.41 21.69
N SER A 34 -32.57 -12.29 22.35
CA SER A 34 -32.65 -10.95 21.73
C SER A 34 -31.32 -10.19 21.70
N ALA A 35 -30.24 -10.75 22.26
CA ALA A 35 -28.91 -10.17 22.12
C ALA A 35 -28.49 -10.21 20.64
N PRO A 36 -28.19 -9.06 20.01
CA PRO A 36 -27.73 -9.03 18.62
C PRO A 36 -26.47 -9.90 18.50
N ALA A 37 -26.43 -10.79 17.51
CA ALA A 37 -25.21 -11.53 17.22
C ALA A 37 -24.12 -10.52 16.85
N TYR A 38 -23.19 -10.27 17.77
CA TYR A 38 -22.01 -9.47 17.49
C TYR A 38 -21.18 -10.22 16.44
N ASN A 39 -21.32 -9.81 15.19
CA ASN A 39 -20.44 -10.25 14.12
C ASN A 39 -19.30 -9.22 14.09
N PRO A 40 -18.06 -9.58 14.44
CA PRO A 40 -16.94 -8.66 14.28
C PRO A 40 -16.83 -8.35 12.79
N VAL A 41 -17.28 -7.16 12.40
CA VAL A 41 -17.02 -6.64 11.07
C VAL A 41 -15.52 -6.49 10.94
N ASP A 42 -14.95 -7.13 9.92
CA ASP A 42 -13.58 -6.88 9.51
C ASP A 42 -13.47 -5.39 9.15
N ARG A 43 -12.70 -4.64 9.95
CA ARG A 43 -12.49 -3.19 9.78
C ARG A 43 -11.21 -2.89 9.01
N SER A 44 -10.61 -3.90 8.37
CA SER A 44 -9.49 -3.67 7.48
C SER A 44 -9.93 -2.72 6.38
N ALA A 45 -9.23 -1.59 6.24
CA ALA A 45 -9.46 -0.69 5.12
C ALA A 45 -9.20 -1.46 3.82
N PRO A 46 -9.99 -1.26 2.75
CA PRO A 46 -9.70 -1.87 1.46
C PRO A 46 -8.29 -1.45 1.01
N GLU A 47 -7.57 -2.36 0.35
CA GLU A 47 -6.25 -2.05 -0.19
C GLU A 47 -6.36 -0.89 -1.17
N ASP A 48 -5.64 0.19 -0.87
CA ASP A 48 -5.54 1.35 -1.76
C ASP A 48 -4.65 0.96 -2.95
N HIS A 49 -5.26 0.88 -4.14
CA HIS A 49 -4.61 0.67 -5.43
C HIS A 49 -4.62 1.96 -6.27
N SER A 50 -4.62 3.13 -5.62
CA SER A 50 -4.45 4.40 -6.30
C SER A 50 -3.11 4.45 -7.05
N ILE A 51 -3.13 5.03 -8.25
CA ILE A 51 -1.94 5.27 -9.07
C ILE A 51 -0.87 6.07 -8.30
N GLU A 52 -1.26 6.97 -7.41
CA GLU A 52 -0.32 7.75 -6.58
C GLU A 52 0.49 6.85 -5.66
N LYS A 53 -0.15 5.85 -5.05
CA LYS A 53 0.54 4.88 -4.20
C LYS A 53 1.49 4.02 -5.04
N THR A 54 1.04 3.54 -6.20
CA THR A 54 1.91 2.78 -7.12
C THR A 54 3.12 3.59 -7.57
N LEU A 55 2.95 4.87 -7.90
CA LEU A 55 4.06 5.74 -8.29
C LEU A 55 5.08 5.92 -7.16
N ASN A 56 4.63 6.03 -5.91
CA ASN A 56 5.52 6.11 -4.75
C ASN A 56 6.21 4.76 -4.47
N ASP A 57 5.47 3.66 -4.51
CA ASP A 57 5.99 2.32 -4.24
C ASP A 57 7.06 1.89 -5.27
N LEU A 58 6.90 2.34 -6.53
CA LEU A 58 7.84 2.04 -7.61
C LEU A 58 8.91 3.12 -7.81
N ASP A 59 8.92 4.22 -7.06
CA ASP A 59 9.71 5.41 -7.41
C ASP A 59 11.21 5.11 -7.56
N ASP A 60 11.77 4.33 -6.63
CA ASP A 60 13.17 3.89 -6.67
C ASP A 60 13.47 3.07 -7.95
N ASN A 61 12.55 2.16 -8.32
CA ASN A 61 12.67 1.37 -9.54
C ASN A 61 12.57 2.25 -10.79
N LEU A 62 11.66 3.23 -10.80
CA LEU A 62 11.51 4.18 -11.90
C LEU A 62 12.75 5.07 -12.05
N GLN A 63 13.39 5.44 -10.94
CA GLN A 63 14.65 6.18 -10.95
C GLN A 63 15.80 5.32 -11.50
N ILE A 64 15.89 4.05 -11.11
CA ILE A 64 16.87 3.10 -11.66
C ILE A 64 16.67 2.94 -13.17
N ILE A 65 15.42 2.72 -13.60
CA ILE A 65 15.03 2.63 -15.01
C ILE A 65 15.44 3.88 -15.78
N ALA A 66 15.25 5.07 -15.20
CA ALA A 66 15.66 6.33 -15.82
C ALA A 66 17.19 6.49 -15.92
N ALA A 67 17.94 5.95 -14.96
CA ALA A 67 19.40 6.03 -14.91
C ALA A 67 20.12 5.09 -15.90
N MET A 68 19.41 4.11 -16.45
CA MET A 68 19.95 3.04 -17.33
C MET A 68 20.96 3.49 -18.40
N PRO A 69 20.71 4.56 -19.19
CA PRO A 69 21.65 4.99 -20.23
C PRO A 69 23.00 5.51 -19.69
N TYR A 70 23.04 5.86 -18.41
CA TYR A 70 24.19 6.48 -17.74
C TYR A 70 24.93 5.51 -16.81
N MET A 71 24.48 4.26 -16.72
CA MET A 71 25.10 3.23 -15.91
C MET A 71 26.44 2.78 -16.50
N ASP A 72 27.41 2.56 -15.61
CA ASP A 72 28.73 2.03 -15.93
C ASP A 72 28.65 0.52 -16.18
N GLU A 73 29.22 0.07 -17.31
CA GLU A 73 29.23 -1.35 -17.68
C GLU A 73 30.36 -2.12 -16.99
N ASP A 74 31.38 -1.41 -16.50
CA ASP A 74 32.51 -1.99 -15.77
C ASP A 74 32.12 -2.36 -14.33
N ASP A 75 31.12 -1.70 -13.76
CA ASP A 75 30.54 -2.06 -12.46
C ASP A 75 29.60 -3.27 -12.57
N ASP A 76 29.93 -4.35 -11.83
CA ASP A 76 29.19 -5.60 -11.89
C ASP A 76 27.71 -5.47 -11.48
N GLN A 77 27.40 -4.60 -10.52
CA GLN A 77 26.03 -4.40 -10.03
C GLN A 77 25.21 -3.62 -11.06
N GLN A 78 25.77 -2.54 -11.60
CA GLN A 78 25.13 -1.73 -12.64
C GLN A 78 24.94 -2.51 -13.92
N ARG A 79 25.93 -3.31 -14.33
CA ARG A 79 25.80 -4.22 -15.48
C ARG A 79 24.68 -5.24 -15.29
N ALA A 80 24.53 -5.81 -14.10
CA ALA A 80 23.44 -6.74 -13.81
C ALA A 80 22.06 -6.08 -13.90
N LEU A 81 21.92 -4.85 -13.39
CA LEU A 81 20.70 -4.05 -13.54
C LEU A 81 20.42 -3.74 -15.01
N LYS A 82 21.47 -3.38 -15.76
CA LYS A 82 21.36 -3.06 -17.19
C LYS A 82 20.82 -4.25 -17.99
N VAL A 83 21.39 -5.43 -17.76
CA VAL A 83 20.91 -6.68 -18.37
C VAL A 83 19.46 -6.96 -17.98
N HIS A 84 19.08 -6.76 -16.72
CA HIS A 84 17.72 -7.04 -16.25
C HIS A 84 16.65 -6.17 -16.95
N PHE A 85 16.91 -4.87 -17.14
CA PHE A 85 15.94 -3.94 -17.72
C PHE A 85 15.99 -3.82 -19.25
N GLU A 86 17.17 -3.93 -19.89
CA GLU A 86 17.29 -3.86 -21.35
C GLU A 86 16.97 -5.19 -22.03
N GLN A 87 17.42 -6.31 -21.46
CA GLN A 87 17.40 -7.63 -22.10
C GLN A 87 16.55 -8.66 -21.34
N GLY A 88 16.31 -8.41 -20.05
CA GLY A 88 15.54 -9.27 -19.16
C GLY A 88 14.08 -8.86 -19.04
N THR A 89 13.49 -9.21 -17.89
CA THR A 89 12.06 -9.02 -17.61
C THR A 89 11.74 -7.72 -16.88
N GLY A 90 12.72 -6.87 -16.55
CA GLY A 90 12.48 -5.77 -15.61
C GLY A 90 11.39 -4.78 -16.05
N LEU A 91 11.30 -4.49 -17.36
CA LEU A 91 10.18 -3.70 -17.90
C LEU A 91 8.91 -4.54 -18.09
N ASP A 92 9.06 -5.83 -18.41
CA ASP A 92 7.92 -6.75 -18.61
C ASP A 92 7.15 -7.00 -17.30
N ASP A 93 7.85 -6.99 -16.17
CA ASP A 93 7.24 -7.13 -14.84
C ASP A 93 6.32 -5.94 -14.54
N ILE A 94 6.66 -4.74 -15.01
CA ILE A 94 5.80 -3.56 -14.91
C ILE A 94 4.63 -3.63 -15.89
N GLU A 95 4.83 -4.16 -17.10
CA GLU A 95 3.74 -4.41 -18.04
C GLU A 95 2.77 -5.48 -17.54
N ALA A 96 3.26 -6.49 -16.82
CA ALA A 96 2.44 -7.52 -16.19
C ALA A 96 1.53 -6.97 -15.09
N MET A 97 1.89 -5.84 -14.48
CA MET A 97 1.01 -5.08 -13.57
C MET A 97 -0.09 -4.29 -14.30
N GLY A 98 -0.09 -4.29 -15.65
CA GLY A 98 -1.09 -3.63 -16.48
C GLY A 98 -0.66 -2.28 -17.05
N TYR A 99 0.61 -1.90 -16.93
CA TYR A 99 1.11 -0.61 -17.40
C TYR A 99 1.93 -0.74 -18.68
N THR A 100 1.48 -0.14 -19.78
CA THR A 100 2.23 -0.17 -21.04
C THR A 100 3.25 0.95 -21.07
N ILE A 101 4.51 0.67 -20.68
CA ILE A 101 5.56 1.70 -20.55
C ILE A 101 6.82 1.38 -21.36
N LYS A 102 7.03 0.13 -21.75
CA LYS A 102 8.33 -0.34 -22.28
C LYS A 102 8.80 0.45 -23.50
N ALA A 103 7.91 0.66 -24.46
CA ALA A 103 8.24 1.36 -25.69
C ALA A 103 8.68 2.81 -25.42
N SER A 104 7.95 3.52 -24.56
CA SER A 104 8.23 4.92 -24.22
C SER A 104 9.49 5.05 -23.36
N THR A 105 9.72 4.11 -22.43
CA THR A 105 10.97 4.04 -21.66
C THR A 105 12.19 3.89 -22.57
N ILE A 106 12.12 3.00 -23.58
CA ILE A 106 13.21 2.84 -24.55
C ILE A 106 13.42 4.12 -25.38
N GLN A 107 12.35 4.84 -25.75
CA GLN A 107 12.47 6.13 -26.44
C GLN A 107 13.16 7.19 -25.56
N ILE A 108 12.86 7.22 -24.26
CA ILE A 108 13.57 8.09 -23.30
C ILE A 108 15.06 7.73 -23.29
N TRP A 109 15.42 6.45 -23.24
CA TRP A 109 16.82 6.03 -23.31
C TRP A 109 17.52 6.43 -24.61
N GLN A 110 16.78 6.51 -25.71
CA GLN A 110 17.25 6.95 -27.02
C GLN A 110 17.31 8.48 -27.19
N GLY A 111 16.89 9.25 -26.18
CA GLY A 111 16.98 10.72 -26.20
C GLY A 111 15.67 11.45 -26.49
N GLU A 112 14.53 10.77 -26.61
CA GLU A 112 13.23 11.44 -26.75
C GLU A 112 12.85 12.15 -25.44
N ARG A 113 12.44 13.42 -25.53
CA ARG A 113 12.09 14.28 -24.37
C ARG A 113 10.74 14.97 -24.54
N ASP A 114 10.06 14.80 -25.67
CA ASP A 114 8.70 15.32 -25.88
C ASP A 114 7.66 14.38 -25.26
N MET A 115 7.02 14.86 -24.19
CA MET A 115 5.97 14.13 -23.49
C MET A 115 4.82 13.71 -24.41
N ASN A 116 4.42 14.56 -25.37
CA ASN A 116 3.28 14.25 -26.25
C ASN A 116 3.55 13.04 -27.15
N THR A 117 4.81 12.89 -27.55
CA THR A 117 5.28 11.75 -28.33
C THR A 117 5.32 10.50 -27.45
N LEU A 118 5.88 10.61 -26.24
CA LEU A 118 6.07 9.50 -25.31
C LEU A 118 4.76 8.88 -24.81
N VAL A 119 3.73 9.68 -24.57
CA VAL A 119 2.45 9.18 -24.00
C VAL A 119 1.39 8.82 -25.04
N LYS A 120 1.73 8.91 -26.33
CA LYS A 120 0.78 8.72 -27.41
C LYS A 120 0.23 7.30 -27.43
N GLY A 121 -1.08 7.17 -27.18
CA GLY A 121 -1.77 5.88 -27.17
C GLY A 121 -1.64 5.10 -25.86
N LEU A 122 -1.04 5.69 -24.83
CA LEU A 122 -0.99 5.11 -23.48
C LEU A 122 -2.28 5.39 -22.70
N SER A 123 -2.55 4.55 -21.69
CA SER A 123 -3.55 4.87 -20.67
C SER A 123 -3.06 6.04 -19.79
N ALA A 124 -3.98 6.68 -19.05
CA ALA A 124 -3.63 7.77 -18.15
C ALA A 124 -2.58 7.33 -17.10
N ASP A 125 -2.76 6.15 -16.51
CA ASP A 125 -1.86 5.64 -15.48
C ASP A 125 -0.47 5.30 -16.04
N SER A 126 -0.41 4.66 -17.22
CA SER A 126 0.88 4.42 -17.90
C SER A 126 1.56 5.72 -18.31
N ALA A 127 0.79 6.74 -18.74
CA ALA A 127 1.33 8.05 -19.06
C ALA A 127 1.94 8.74 -17.82
N LEU A 128 1.34 8.58 -16.63
CA LEU A 128 1.88 9.12 -15.38
C LEU A 128 3.20 8.42 -14.99
N ILE A 129 3.29 7.10 -15.16
CA ILE A 129 4.54 6.36 -14.90
C ILE A 129 5.64 6.81 -15.88
N VAL A 130 5.33 6.89 -17.18
CA VAL A 130 6.28 7.38 -18.19
C VAL A 130 6.71 8.81 -17.89
N GLN A 131 5.78 9.66 -17.45
CA GLN A 131 6.10 11.02 -17.02
C GLN A 131 7.10 11.03 -15.87
N ARG A 132 6.92 10.16 -14.86
CA ARG A 132 7.83 10.08 -13.72
C ARG A 132 9.23 9.61 -14.14
N ILE A 133 9.33 8.61 -15.01
CA ILE A 133 10.61 8.15 -15.59
C ILE A 133 11.30 9.29 -16.34
N LEU A 134 10.56 10.05 -17.17
CA LEU A 134 11.12 11.19 -17.90
C LEU A 134 11.65 12.27 -16.96
N MET A 135 10.93 12.58 -15.87
CA MET A 135 11.37 13.56 -14.88
C MET A 135 12.69 13.11 -14.21
N HIS A 136 12.77 11.85 -13.77
CA HIS A 136 14.01 11.30 -13.20
C HIS A 136 15.17 11.37 -14.18
N ALA A 137 14.94 11.04 -15.46
CA ALA A 137 15.98 11.12 -16.50
C ALA A 137 16.50 12.56 -16.67
N LEU A 138 15.60 13.55 -16.71
CA LEU A 138 15.96 14.96 -16.81
C LEU A 138 16.75 15.46 -15.58
N ASP A 139 16.37 15.03 -14.38
CA ASP A 139 17.07 15.37 -13.14
C ASP A 139 18.48 14.78 -13.11
N ILE A 140 18.64 13.53 -13.54
CA ILE A 140 19.96 12.88 -13.69
C ILE A 140 20.82 13.63 -14.69
N GLU A 141 20.28 13.94 -15.88
CA GLU A 141 21.01 14.72 -16.89
C GLU A 141 21.47 16.07 -16.39
N LYS A 142 20.62 16.76 -15.61
CA LYS A 142 20.96 18.04 -15.02
C LYS A 142 22.11 17.88 -14.03
N LYS A 143 22.02 16.91 -13.11
CA LYS A 143 23.10 16.61 -12.15
C LYS A 143 24.41 16.31 -12.86
N LEU A 144 24.37 15.46 -13.90
CA LEU A 144 25.55 15.13 -14.71
C LEU A 144 26.16 16.36 -15.38
N LYS A 145 25.33 17.23 -15.97
CA LYS A 145 25.80 18.51 -16.56
C LYS A 145 26.46 19.41 -15.52
N ASP A 146 25.88 19.50 -14.33
CA ASP A 146 26.41 20.32 -13.23
C ASP A 146 27.77 19.77 -12.75
N ILE A 147 27.90 18.46 -12.59
CA ILE A 147 29.17 17.79 -12.23
C ILE A 147 30.26 18.06 -13.28
N ILE A 148 29.92 17.91 -14.56
CA ILE A 148 30.86 18.17 -15.67
C ILE A 148 31.26 19.64 -15.70
N ALA A 149 30.33 20.57 -15.47
CA ALA A 149 30.58 22.00 -15.46
C ALA A 149 31.46 22.44 -14.26
N ASN A 150 31.29 21.78 -13.10
CA ASN A 150 32.01 22.11 -11.87
C ASN A 150 33.38 21.41 -11.75
N GLY A 151 33.77 20.56 -12.70
CA GLY A 151 35.11 19.97 -12.77
C GLY A 151 35.25 18.55 -12.21
N GLY A 152 34.14 17.86 -11.94
CA GLY A 152 34.13 16.51 -11.36
C GLY A 152 33.43 16.48 -9.99
N TYR A 153 33.25 15.28 -9.44
CA TYR A 153 32.79 15.10 -8.06
C TYR A 153 33.91 15.55 -7.12
N ASP A 154 33.75 16.70 -6.47
CA ASP A 154 34.49 16.99 -5.24
C ASP A 154 34.01 15.97 -4.20
N GLU A 155 34.88 15.04 -3.79
CA GLU A 155 34.61 13.98 -2.79
C GLU A 155 34.32 14.52 -1.38
N ASP A 156 34.20 15.84 -1.19
CA ASP A 156 34.02 16.52 0.09
C ASP A 156 32.55 16.82 0.42
N ILE A 157 31.61 15.93 0.07
CA ILE A 157 30.29 15.96 0.69
C ILE A 157 30.40 15.14 1.97
N GLU A 158 30.77 15.83 3.04
CA GLU A 158 30.61 15.36 4.41
C GLU A 158 29.17 14.85 4.59
N ASP A 159 29.04 13.57 4.95
CA ASP A 159 27.83 13.02 5.54
C ASP A 159 27.50 13.85 6.79
N ASP A 160 26.68 14.89 6.63
CA ASP A 160 25.92 15.50 7.73
C ASP A 160 24.87 14.47 8.18
N ALA A 161 25.36 13.39 8.78
CA ALA A 161 24.59 12.50 9.62
C ALA A 161 24.27 13.27 10.91
N ASP A 162 23.13 13.94 10.85
CA ASP A 162 22.40 14.56 11.95
C ASP A 162 22.09 13.51 13.04
N GLU A 163 23.08 13.13 13.85
CA GLU A 163 22.84 12.46 15.13
C GLU A 163 22.35 13.50 16.15
N ALA A 164 21.05 13.75 16.04
CA ALA A 164 20.26 14.44 17.02
C ALA A 164 20.49 13.87 18.43
N GLN A 165 20.88 14.79 19.31
CA GLN A 165 20.93 14.71 20.76
C GLN A 165 19.89 13.75 21.38
N THR A 166 20.35 12.66 22.00
CA THR A 166 19.66 12.05 23.15
C THR A 166 20.63 11.35 24.11
N LYS A 167 21.14 12.10 25.11
CA LYS A 167 21.04 11.79 26.55
C LYS A 167 21.81 12.79 27.41
#